data_AF-A0A417Q8D5-F1
#
_entry.id   AF-A0A417Q8D5-F1
#
_cell.length_a   1.000
_cell.length_b   1.000
_cell.length_c   1.000
_cell.angle_alpha   90.00
_cell.angle_beta   90.00
_cell.angle_gamma   90.00
#
_symmetry.space_group_name_H-M   'P 1'
#
loop_
_entity.id
_entity.type
_entity.pdbx_description
1 polymer ?
#
loop_
_entity_poly.entity_id
_entity_poly.type
_entity_poly.pdbx_seq_one_letter_code
_entity_poly.pdbx_strand_id
1 'polypeptide(L)' 'MVIYSREKVARLREQYPAGTRICLNSMDGEAGMPQGLEGTVQYVDDAG' A
#
# COMPACT_ATOMS: atom_id res chain seq x y z
N MET A 1 6.13 8.05 -19.46
CA MET A 1 6.93 6.96 -18.88
C MET A 1 7.04 7.22 -17.39
N VAL A 2 6.13 6.68 -16.60
CA VAL A 2 6.01 7.01 -15.17
C VAL A 2 7.08 6.23 -14.44
N ILE A 3 8.21 6.88 -14.19
CA ILE A 3 9.23 6.36 -13.28
C ILE A 3 8.58 6.46 -11.89
N TYR A 4 7.90 5.42 -11.44
CA TYR A 4 7.52 5.33 -10.03
C TYR A 4 8.82 5.31 -9.25
N SER A 5 9.17 6.48 -8.72
CA SER A 5 10.47 6.76 -8.11
C SER A 5 10.74 5.70 -7.05
N ARG A 6 11.79 4.89 -7.24
CA ARG A 6 12.27 3.92 -6.24
C ARG A 6 12.41 4.56 -4.85
N GLU A 7 12.70 5.85 -4.79
CA GLU A 7 12.70 6.67 -3.57
C GLU A 7 11.34 6.70 -2.85
N LYS A 8 10.23 6.77 -3.58
CA LYS A 8 8.88 6.74 -3.01
C LYS A 8 8.58 5.38 -2.40
N VAL A 9 8.97 4.30 -3.07
CA VAL A 9 8.81 2.93 -2.56
C VAL A 9 9.73 2.68 -1.36
N ALA A 10 10.96 3.18 -1.38
CA ALA A 10 11.86 3.13 -0.22
C ALA A 10 11.26 3.86 1.00
N ARG A 11 10.75 5.09 0.80
CA ARG A 11 10.07 5.86 1.85
C ARG A 11 8.81 5.19 2.38
N LEU A 12 8.05 4.51 1.51
CA LEU A 12 6.87 3.74 1.91
C LEU A 12 7.28 2.49 2.69
N ARG A 13 8.36 1.81 2.32
CA ARG A 13 8.92 0.68 3.08
C ARG A 13 9.38 1.09 4.48
N GLU A 14 9.97 2.29 4.61
CA GLU A 14 10.36 2.84 5.91
C GLU A 14 9.16 3.25 6.76
N GLN A 15 8.13 3.86 6.17
CA GLN A 15 6.91 4.27 6.89
C GLN A 15 5.98 3.10 7.22
N TYR A 16 5.92 2.09 6.34
CA TYR A 16 5.03 0.94 6.42
C TYR A 16 5.85 -0.34 6.32
N PRO A 17 6.62 -0.69 7.36
CA PRO A 17 7.34 -1.96 7.39
C PRO A 17 6.37 -3.14 7.38
N ALA A 18 6.87 -4.32 6.98
CA ALA A 18 6.11 -5.55 7.03
C ALA A 18 5.61 -5.83 8.46
N GLY A 19 4.35 -6.24 8.59
CA GLY A 19 3.67 -6.40 9.88
C GLY A 19 2.91 -5.16 10.36
N THR A 20 3.02 -4.03 9.66
CA THR A 20 2.22 -2.83 9.99
C THR A 20 0.75 -3.07 9.70
N ARG A 21 -0.12 -2.83 10.67
CA ARG A 21 -1.56 -2.82 10.46
C ARG A 21 -1.98 -1.55 9.73
N ILE A 22 -2.70 -1.71 8.64
CA ILE A 22 -3.23 -0.62 7.82
C ILE A 22 -4.73 -0.78 7.68
N CYS A 23 -5.44 0.34 7.61
CA CYS A 23 -6.87 0.34 7.34
C CYS A 23 -7.10 0.90 5.94
N LEU A 24 -7.86 0.18 5.13
CA LEU A 24 -8.26 0.64 3.82
C LEU A 24 -9.23 1.80 3.96
N ASN A 25 -8.80 3.01 3.61
CA ASN A 25 -9.68 4.16 3.65
C ASN A 25 -10.69 4.14 2.50
N SER A 26 -10.22 3.92 1.27
CA SER A 26 -11.06 3.79 0.09
C SER A 26 -10.27 3.13 -1.04
N MET A 27 -10.90 2.27 -1.82
CA MET A 27 -10.34 1.71 -3.05
C MET A 27 -11.38 1.85 -4.15
N ASP A 28 -11.01 2.50 -5.25
CA ASP A 28 -11.88 2.63 -6.41
C ASP A 28 -11.75 1.39 -7.31
N GLY A 29 -12.87 0.87 -7.82
CA GLY A 29 -12.90 -0.27 -8.73
C GLY A 29 -13.02 -1.66 -8.10
N GLU A 30 -12.85 -1.79 -6.78
CA GLU A 30 -12.91 -3.08 -6.07
C GLU A 30 -14.15 -3.16 -5.17
N ALA A 31 -15.28 -3.64 -5.70
CA ALA A 31 -16.55 -3.73 -4.97
C ALA A 31 -16.50 -4.65 -3.73
N GLY A 32 -15.49 -5.50 -3.62
CA GLY A 32 -15.28 -6.42 -2.50
C GLY A 32 -14.47 -5.86 -1.33
N MET A 33 -13.98 -4.62 -1.43
CA MET A 33 -13.14 -4.02 -0.39
C MET A 33 -13.84 -2.82 0.28
N PRO A 34 -14.63 -3.04 1.33
CA PRO A 34 -15.29 -1.96 2.04
C PRO A 34 -14.28 -1.06 2.76
N GLN A 35 -14.63 0.22 2.89
CA GLN A 35 -13.90 1.18 3.72
C GLN A 35 -13.82 0.67 5.17
N GLY A 36 -12.63 0.77 5.77
CA GLY A 36 -12.34 0.28 7.12
C GLY A 36 -11.82 -1.14 7.16
N LEU A 37 -11.60 -1.80 6.01
CA LEU A 37 -10.97 -3.12 5.96
C LEU A 37 -9.54 -3.03 6.54
N GLU A 38 -9.29 -3.75 7.62
CA GLU A 38 -7.95 -3.87 8.20
C GLU A 38 -7.14 -4.92 7.43
N GLY A 39 -5.91 -4.56 7.07
CA GLY A 39 -4.93 -5.43 6.45
C GLY A 39 -3.60 -5.33 7.18
N THR A 40 -2.71 -6.28 6.90
CA THR A 40 -1.32 -6.21 7.36
C THR A 40 -0.42 -6.07 6.15
N VAL A 41 0.49 -5.10 6.19
CA VAL A 41 1.50 -4.92 5.14
C VAL A 41 2.40 -6.16 5.12
N GLN A 42 2.37 -6.92 4.04
CA GLN A 42 3.28 -8.06 3.87
C GLN A 42 4.54 -7.66 3.12
N TYR A 43 4.39 -6.90 2.05
CA TYR A 43 5.49 -6.39 1.23
C TYR A 43 5.07 -5.08 0.55
N VAL A 44 6.04 -4.19 0.32
CA VAL A 44 5.85 -2.96 -0.47
C VAL A 44 6.82 -3.02 -1.66
N ASP A 45 6.27 -3.28 -2.84
CA ASP A 45 6.98 -3.35 -4.13
C ASP A 45 6.74 -2.08 -4.97
N ASP A 46 7.59 -1.84 -5.97
CA ASP A 46 7.37 -0.86 -7.05
C ASP A 46 6.61 -1.43 -8.25
N ALA A 47 6.01 -2.62 -8.11
CA ALA A 47 5.16 -3.22 -9.14
C ALA A 47 3.84 -2.44 -9.25
N GLY A 48 3.77 -1.54 -10.25
CA GLY A 48 2.57 -0.80 -10.64
C GLY A 48 1.72 -1.59 -11.64
#